data_AF-A0A660M9Z1-F1
#
_entry.id   AF-A0A660M9Z1-F1
#
_cell.length_a   1.000
_cell.length_b   1.000
_cell.length_c   1.000
_cell.angle_alpha   90.00
_cell.angle_beta   90.00
_cell.angle_gamma   90.00
#
_symmetry.space_group_name_H-M   'P 1'
#
loop_
_entity.id
_entity.type
_entity.pdbx_description
1 polymer ?
#
loop_
_entity_poly.entity_id
_entity_poly.type
_entity_poly.pdbx_seq_one_letter_code
_entity_poly.pdbx_strand_id
1 'polypeptide(L)'
;MAYNYITQYDSPNYTAGRQGNSISSITIHWWGDPNQNPSFEGIVAWLCNPASQVSAHYVVTGTDRRVACIVDPANIAWHAGNWVGNQTSIGIECDPRCRDEDYDVIAELVAELRKTYGDLPLRPHNSWTSTTCPGNYDLGRIDRMAREKAGQTVQRDRTDEINYLNGLYQQILDRNVDENAIGHYLSQIDKGWNWDQIREDLANSAEGKAVAERRNARNNELRAAYDSETNEIQRLYREVLERDADEGGIEHYRNQIRNGWSWGMVADDLRRSDEYKELQRIKNTPTPEIQHVEPEPPTEPEEKPQERAAEAPQEAPKAEDTTTILGDIRRILQAILDAIT
;
A
#
# COMPACT_ATOMS: atom_id res chain seq x y z
N MET A 1 -7.58 -34.01 18.78
CA MET A 1 -8.19 -35.35 19.02
C MET A 1 -8.83 -35.77 17.72
N ALA A 2 -8.78 -37.06 17.33
CA ALA A 2 -9.46 -37.51 16.13
C ALA A 2 -10.98 -37.26 16.25
N TYR A 3 -11.64 -36.97 15.13
CA TYR A 3 -13.10 -36.89 15.08
C TYR A 3 -13.73 -38.29 15.26
N ASN A 4 -14.97 -38.34 15.71
CA ASN A 4 -15.78 -39.54 15.77
C ASN A 4 -16.35 -39.86 14.39
N TYR A 5 -15.82 -40.92 13.76
CA TYR A 5 -16.26 -41.36 12.44
C TYR A 5 -17.47 -42.29 12.54
N ILE A 6 -18.57 -41.89 11.92
CA ILE A 6 -19.87 -42.56 12.01
C ILE A 6 -20.24 -43.14 10.65
N THR A 7 -20.43 -44.45 10.58
CA THR A 7 -20.77 -45.19 9.35
C THR A 7 -22.08 -45.96 9.46
N GLN A 8 -22.84 -45.74 10.54
CA GLN A 8 -24.13 -46.43 10.78
C GLN A 8 -25.29 -45.89 9.94
N TYR A 9 -25.08 -44.79 9.20
CA TYR A 9 -26.07 -44.13 8.36
C TYR A 9 -25.72 -44.39 6.90
N ASP A 10 -26.73 -44.67 6.08
CA ASP A 10 -26.56 -44.94 4.66
C ASP A 10 -27.70 -44.28 3.89
N SER A 11 -27.36 -43.34 3.00
CA SER A 11 -28.31 -42.65 2.15
C SER A 11 -28.58 -43.49 0.90
N PRO A 12 -29.84 -43.76 0.55
CA PRO A 12 -30.18 -44.44 -0.70
C PRO A 12 -30.12 -43.51 -1.91
N ASN A 13 -29.90 -42.21 -1.72
CA ASN A 13 -29.92 -41.19 -2.76
C ASN A 13 -28.54 -41.06 -3.42
N TYR A 14 -28.10 -42.08 -4.15
CA TYR A 14 -26.84 -42.05 -4.89
C TYR A 14 -26.92 -42.78 -6.22
N THR A 15 -25.96 -42.50 -7.10
CA THR A 15 -25.72 -43.30 -8.30
C THR A 15 -24.50 -44.18 -8.06
N ALA A 16 -24.64 -45.49 -8.26
CA ALA A 16 -23.56 -46.45 -8.02
C ALA A 16 -22.37 -46.23 -8.98
N GLY A 17 -21.17 -46.17 -8.40
CA GLY A 17 -19.92 -45.86 -9.11
C GLY A 17 -19.84 -44.44 -9.67
N ARG A 18 -18.64 -44.03 -10.09
CA ARG A 18 -18.40 -42.69 -10.69
C ARG A 18 -18.49 -42.63 -12.21
N GLN A 19 -19.01 -43.69 -12.83
CA GLN A 19 -19.20 -43.78 -14.29
C GLN A 19 -17.92 -43.46 -15.09
N GLY A 20 -16.77 -43.92 -14.59
CA GLY A 20 -15.45 -43.69 -15.22
C GLY A 20 -14.77 -42.37 -14.87
N ASN A 21 -15.40 -41.50 -14.06
CA ASN A 21 -14.79 -40.25 -13.60
C ASN A 21 -13.95 -40.44 -12.34
N SER A 22 -12.86 -39.68 -12.23
CA SER A 22 -12.09 -39.53 -10.99
C SER A 22 -12.64 -38.39 -10.14
N ILE A 23 -12.39 -38.47 -8.84
CA ILE A 23 -12.61 -37.35 -7.92
C ILE A 23 -11.55 -36.28 -8.23
N SER A 24 -11.97 -35.04 -8.48
CA SER A 24 -11.09 -33.92 -8.83
C SER A 24 -11.26 -32.71 -7.91
N SER A 25 -12.21 -32.75 -6.97
CA SER A 25 -12.41 -31.67 -6.00
C SER A 25 -13.21 -32.14 -4.77
N ILE A 26 -13.19 -31.34 -3.71
CA ILE A 26 -14.08 -31.47 -2.56
C ILE A 26 -15.02 -30.26 -2.58
N THR A 27 -16.34 -30.51 -2.59
CA THR A 27 -17.35 -29.45 -2.54
C THR A 27 -17.79 -29.21 -1.11
N ILE A 28 -17.57 -28.01 -0.59
CA ILE A 28 -18.00 -27.60 0.74
C ILE A 28 -19.42 -27.05 0.65
N HIS A 29 -20.26 -27.54 1.56
CA HIS A 29 -21.63 -27.09 1.78
C HIS A 29 -21.84 -26.67 3.23
N TRP A 30 -22.94 -25.98 3.48
CA TRP A 30 -23.50 -25.81 4.82
C TRP A 30 -24.91 -26.39 4.87
N TRP A 31 -25.31 -27.01 5.98
CA TRP A 31 -26.68 -27.50 6.07
C TRP A 31 -27.63 -26.43 6.61
N GLY A 32 -28.69 -26.14 5.86
CA GLY A 32 -29.80 -25.30 6.33
C GLY A 32 -29.41 -23.87 6.72
N ASP A 33 -30.30 -23.22 7.47
CA ASP A 33 -30.12 -21.86 7.98
C ASP A 33 -29.74 -21.92 9.47
N PRO A 34 -28.63 -21.29 9.91
CA PRO A 34 -28.23 -21.31 11.31
C PRO A 34 -29.29 -20.71 12.24
N ASN A 35 -30.14 -19.80 11.75
CA ASN A 35 -31.24 -19.20 12.53
C ASN A 35 -32.35 -20.20 12.87
N GLN A 36 -32.44 -21.32 12.13
CA GLN A 36 -33.40 -22.40 12.41
C GLN A 36 -32.84 -23.43 13.39
N ASN A 37 -31.62 -23.22 13.87
CA ASN A 37 -30.92 -24.10 14.82
C ASN A 37 -30.95 -25.60 14.42
N PRO A 38 -30.59 -25.97 13.18
CA PRO A 38 -30.66 -27.35 12.72
C PRO A 38 -29.72 -28.26 13.51
N SER A 39 -30.09 -29.53 13.65
CA SER A 39 -29.28 -30.56 14.32
C SER A 39 -28.60 -31.48 13.32
N PHE A 40 -27.46 -32.04 13.73
CA PHE A 40 -26.70 -33.06 13.00
C PHE A 40 -27.59 -34.27 12.66
N GLU A 41 -28.36 -34.76 13.62
CA GLU A 41 -29.22 -35.93 13.46
C GLU A 41 -30.35 -35.64 12.47
N GLY A 42 -30.92 -34.43 12.53
CA GLY A 42 -31.98 -34.00 11.63
C GLY A 42 -31.51 -33.95 10.18
N ILE A 43 -30.31 -33.42 9.93
CA ILE A 43 -29.77 -33.36 8.58
C ILE A 43 -29.33 -34.74 8.06
N VAL A 44 -28.72 -35.59 8.90
CA VAL A 44 -28.43 -36.99 8.52
C VAL A 44 -29.72 -37.69 8.12
N ALA A 45 -30.77 -37.58 8.94
CA ALA A 45 -32.06 -38.21 8.65
C ALA A 45 -32.69 -37.69 7.35
N TRP A 46 -32.58 -36.38 7.08
CA TRP A 46 -33.07 -35.78 5.83
C TRP A 46 -32.31 -36.27 4.60
N LEU A 47 -30.97 -36.28 4.65
CA LEU A 47 -30.13 -36.73 3.54
C LEU A 47 -30.22 -38.25 3.32
N CYS A 48 -30.60 -39.02 4.34
CA CYS A 48 -30.87 -40.47 4.21
C CYS A 48 -32.32 -40.79 3.87
N ASN A 49 -33.23 -39.81 3.81
CA ASN A 49 -34.61 -40.03 3.42
C ASN A 49 -34.71 -40.20 1.89
N PRO A 50 -35.20 -41.34 1.36
CA PRO A 50 -35.37 -41.50 -0.09
C PRO A 50 -36.21 -40.39 -0.72
N ALA A 51 -37.17 -39.81 0.00
CA ALA A 51 -38.02 -38.75 -0.54
C ALA A 51 -37.30 -37.40 -0.73
N SER A 52 -36.14 -37.18 -0.10
CA SER A 52 -35.41 -35.91 -0.24
C SER A 52 -34.76 -35.76 -1.62
N GLN A 53 -34.44 -36.88 -2.29
CA GLN A 53 -33.78 -36.92 -3.60
C GLN A 53 -32.47 -36.10 -3.65
N VAL A 54 -31.82 -35.92 -2.49
CA VAL A 54 -30.53 -35.28 -2.31
C VAL A 54 -29.72 -36.04 -1.27
N SER A 55 -28.40 -35.94 -1.34
CA SER A 55 -27.46 -36.53 -0.39
C SER A 55 -26.15 -35.77 -0.40
N ALA A 56 -25.23 -36.14 0.47
CA ALA A 56 -23.81 -35.77 0.42
C ALA A 56 -22.98 -37.00 0.80
N HIS A 57 -21.65 -36.93 0.66
CA HIS A 57 -20.82 -38.05 1.12
C HIS A 57 -20.64 -37.96 2.64
N TYR A 58 -20.37 -36.74 3.13
CA TYR A 58 -20.10 -36.50 4.55
C TYR A 58 -20.99 -35.43 5.14
N VAL A 59 -21.31 -35.59 6.42
CA VAL A 59 -22.05 -34.67 7.28
C VAL A 59 -21.17 -34.39 8.51
N VAL A 60 -20.78 -33.13 8.75
CA VAL A 60 -19.73 -32.73 9.70
C VAL A 60 -20.17 -31.66 10.69
N THR A 61 -19.99 -31.92 11.99
CA THR A 61 -20.16 -30.90 13.06
C THR A 61 -19.00 -30.96 14.04
N GLY A 62 -18.59 -29.79 14.51
CA GLY A 62 -17.65 -29.62 15.62
C GLY A 62 -18.22 -30.07 16.96
N THR A 63 -19.55 -30.09 17.10
CA THR A 63 -20.22 -30.59 18.32
C THR A 63 -19.94 -32.09 18.48
N ASP A 64 -19.22 -32.44 19.55
CA ASP A 64 -18.72 -33.80 19.80
C ASP A 64 -17.82 -34.36 18.68
N ARG A 65 -17.29 -33.46 17.83
CA ARG A 65 -16.41 -33.76 16.68
C ARG A 65 -16.91 -34.90 15.80
N ARG A 66 -18.08 -34.78 15.18
CA ARG A 66 -18.72 -35.90 14.47
C ARG A 66 -18.63 -35.74 12.96
N VAL A 67 -18.30 -36.84 12.29
CA VAL A 67 -18.31 -36.98 10.84
C VAL A 67 -19.11 -38.22 10.49
N ALA A 68 -20.29 -38.07 9.88
CA ALA A 68 -21.03 -39.19 9.32
C ALA A 68 -20.73 -39.34 7.82
N CYS A 69 -20.24 -40.50 7.41
CA CYS A 69 -20.17 -40.89 6.01
C CYS A 69 -21.49 -41.56 5.64
N ILE A 70 -22.31 -40.91 4.82
CA ILE A 70 -23.65 -41.38 4.46
C ILE A 70 -23.75 -41.83 3.01
N VAL A 71 -22.75 -41.54 2.16
CA VAL A 71 -22.58 -42.14 0.84
C VAL A 71 -21.09 -42.43 0.67
N ASP A 72 -20.76 -43.69 0.33
CA ASP A 72 -19.38 -44.08 0.01
C ASP A 72 -18.80 -43.18 -1.10
N PRO A 73 -17.62 -42.54 -0.92
CA PRO A 73 -16.97 -41.75 -1.96
C PRO A 73 -16.70 -42.49 -3.29
N ALA A 74 -16.77 -43.82 -3.34
CA ALA A 74 -16.74 -44.58 -4.60
C ALA A 74 -18.02 -44.40 -5.45
N ASN A 75 -19.11 -43.94 -4.84
CA ASN A 75 -20.39 -43.66 -5.48
C ASN A 75 -20.58 -42.14 -5.70
N ILE A 76 -21.60 -41.78 -6.49
CA ILE A 76 -21.97 -40.39 -6.76
C ILE A 76 -23.11 -39.99 -5.81
N ALA A 77 -22.82 -39.17 -4.80
CA ALA A 77 -23.85 -38.47 -4.03
C ALA A 77 -24.52 -37.36 -4.85
N TRP A 78 -25.79 -37.06 -4.55
CA TRP A 78 -26.61 -36.07 -5.25
C TRP A 78 -26.64 -34.73 -4.51
N HIS A 79 -25.53 -33.98 -4.55
CA HIS A 79 -25.32 -32.81 -3.68
C HIS A 79 -25.18 -31.47 -4.43
N ALA A 80 -24.57 -31.46 -5.62
CA ALA A 80 -24.09 -30.23 -6.24
C ALA A 80 -25.19 -29.45 -6.98
N GLY A 81 -26.35 -30.05 -7.24
CA GLY A 81 -27.34 -29.49 -8.19
C GLY A 81 -26.82 -29.40 -9.63
N ASN A 82 -25.68 -30.04 -9.90
CA ASN A 82 -24.97 -30.07 -11.17
C ASN A 82 -24.39 -31.48 -11.35
N TRP A 83 -24.67 -32.12 -12.48
CA TRP A 83 -24.28 -33.52 -12.69
C TRP A 83 -22.76 -33.72 -12.74
N VAL A 84 -22.02 -32.79 -13.36
CA VAL A 84 -20.55 -32.84 -13.37
C VAL A 84 -20.00 -32.70 -11.95
N GLY A 85 -20.54 -31.76 -11.17
CA GLY A 85 -20.19 -31.59 -9.76
C GLY A 85 -20.43 -32.86 -8.93
N ASN A 86 -21.58 -33.52 -9.12
CA ASN A 86 -21.88 -34.80 -8.47
C ASN A 86 -20.87 -35.89 -8.87
N GLN A 87 -20.61 -36.04 -10.17
CA GLN A 87 -19.71 -37.10 -10.69
C GLN A 87 -18.26 -36.94 -10.21
N THR A 88 -17.79 -35.71 -10.10
CA THR A 88 -16.36 -35.40 -9.98
C THR A 88 -15.93 -34.87 -8.60
N SER A 89 -16.84 -34.74 -7.64
CA SER A 89 -16.49 -34.21 -6.32
C SER A 89 -17.00 -35.05 -5.15
N ILE A 90 -16.39 -34.81 -3.99
CA ILE A 90 -16.88 -35.25 -2.69
C ILE A 90 -17.61 -34.08 -2.04
N GLY A 91 -18.94 -34.14 -1.92
CA GLY A 91 -19.73 -33.21 -1.10
C GLY A 91 -19.60 -33.43 0.41
N ILE A 92 -19.26 -32.37 1.14
CA ILE A 92 -19.25 -32.30 2.62
C ILE A 92 -20.26 -31.27 3.09
N GLU A 93 -21.30 -31.72 3.78
CA GLU A 93 -22.29 -30.87 4.45
C GLU A 93 -21.78 -30.51 5.84
N CYS A 94 -21.69 -29.21 6.13
CA CYS A 94 -21.05 -28.69 7.33
C CYS A 94 -22.05 -27.90 8.21
N ASP A 95 -21.79 -27.85 9.52
CA ASP A 95 -22.62 -27.10 10.46
C ASP A 95 -22.68 -25.60 10.14
N PRO A 96 -23.86 -25.01 9.85
CA PRO A 96 -23.97 -23.64 9.33
C PRO A 96 -23.55 -22.58 10.36
N ARG A 97 -23.35 -22.97 11.62
CA ARG A 97 -22.84 -22.08 12.67
C ARG A 97 -21.39 -21.66 12.44
N CYS A 98 -20.64 -22.38 11.60
CA CYS A 98 -19.26 -22.04 11.20
C CYS A 98 -18.34 -21.74 12.40
N ARG A 99 -18.44 -22.49 13.49
CA ARG A 99 -17.64 -22.27 14.71
C ARG A 99 -16.23 -22.80 14.51
N ASP A 100 -15.30 -22.37 15.36
CA ASP A 100 -13.91 -22.82 15.28
C ASP A 100 -13.77 -24.34 15.39
N GLU A 101 -14.60 -24.99 16.21
CA GLU A 101 -14.66 -26.45 16.29
C GLU A 101 -15.18 -27.11 15.01
N ASP A 102 -16.05 -26.44 14.24
CA ASP A 102 -16.53 -26.94 12.95
C ASP A 102 -15.40 -26.88 11.92
N TYR A 103 -14.68 -25.74 11.84
CA TYR A 103 -13.49 -25.60 10.99
C TYR A 103 -12.43 -26.66 11.30
N ASP A 104 -12.18 -26.95 12.59
CA ASP A 104 -11.17 -27.92 13.01
C ASP A 104 -11.47 -29.34 12.50
N VAL A 105 -12.73 -29.78 12.59
CA VAL A 105 -13.14 -31.13 12.16
C VAL A 105 -13.22 -31.23 10.64
N ILE A 106 -13.73 -30.19 9.96
CA ILE A 106 -13.76 -30.16 8.49
C ILE A 106 -12.34 -30.21 7.93
N ALA A 107 -11.42 -29.44 8.50
CA ALA A 107 -10.02 -29.45 8.09
C ALA A 107 -9.35 -30.81 8.31
N GLU A 108 -9.66 -31.50 9.41
CA GLU A 108 -9.17 -32.86 9.67
C GLU A 108 -9.69 -33.86 8.63
N LEU A 109 -10.98 -33.82 8.31
CA LEU A 109 -11.57 -34.65 7.25
C LEU A 109 -10.95 -34.34 5.87
N VAL A 110 -10.80 -33.06 5.52
CA VAL A 110 -10.19 -32.66 4.24
C VAL A 110 -8.75 -33.17 4.14
N ALA A 111 -7.96 -33.11 5.21
CA ALA A 111 -6.60 -33.63 5.24
C ALA A 111 -6.57 -35.15 4.93
N GLU A 112 -7.49 -35.92 5.51
CA GLU A 112 -7.58 -37.37 5.29
C GLU A 112 -8.10 -37.73 3.89
N LEU A 113 -9.06 -36.97 3.37
CA LEU A 113 -9.52 -37.12 1.98
C LEU A 113 -8.38 -36.82 1.00
N ARG A 114 -7.57 -35.79 1.26
CA ARG A 114 -6.41 -35.48 0.42
C ARG A 114 -5.32 -36.53 0.48
N LYS A 115 -5.13 -37.14 1.66
CA LYS A 115 -4.23 -38.30 1.81
C LYS A 115 -4.70 -39.50 0.97
N THR A 116 -6.01 -39.68 0.81
CA THR A 116 -6.61 -40.83 0.13
C THR A 116 -6.74 -40.62 -1.39
N TYR A 117 -7.17 -39.42 -1.81
CA TYR A 117 -7.56 -39.12 -3.18
C TYR A 117 -6.64 -38.13 -3.91
N GLY A 118 -5.54 -37.70 -3.28
CA GLY A 118 -4.59 -36.72 -3.82
C GLY A 118 -4.89 -35.28 -3.37
N ASP A 119 -4.04 -34.31 -3.74
CA ASP A 119 -4.24 -32.91 -3.35
C ASP A 119 -5.45 -32.29 -4.09
N LEU A 120 -6.65 -32.51 -3.56
CA LEU A 120 -7.90 -32.05 -4.12
C LEU A 120 -8.17 -30.58 -3.77
N PRO A 121 -8.48 -29.71 -4.74
CA PRO A 121 -8.92 -28.34 -4.46
C PRO A 121 -10.31 -28.33 -3.79
N LEU A 122 -10.54 -27.34 -2.92
CA LEU A 122 -11.86 -27.07 -2.35
C LEU A 122 -12.68 -26.19 -3.31
N ARG A 123 -13.97 -26.51 -3.47
CA ARG A 123 -14.93 -25.71 -4.25
C ARG A 123 -16.14 -25.35 -3.38
N PRO A 124 -16.64 -24.11 -3.44
CA PRO A 124 -17.90 -23.77 -2.79
C PRO A 124 -19.08 -24.31 -3.63
N HIS A 125 -20.18 -24.69 -2.98
CA HIS A 125 -21.38 -25.20 -3.69
C HIS A 125 -21.92 -24.22 -4.75
N ASN A 126 -21.91 -22.92 -4.45
CA ASN A 126 -22.32 -21.87 -5.39
C ASN A 126 -21.51 -21.79 -6.70
N SER A 127 -20.37 -22.51 -6.80
CA SER A 127 -19.64 -22.66 -8.06
C SER A 127 -20.28 -23.65 -9.03
N TRP A 128 -21.18 -24.51 -8.55
CA TRP A 128 -21.89 -25.52 -9.34
C TRP A 128 -23.31 -25.12 -9.72
N THR A 129 -24.00 -24.40 -8.83
CA THR A 129 -25.40 -23.98 -8.98
C THR A 129 -25.65 -22.65 -8.28
N SER A 130 -26.71 -21.93 -8.66
CA SER A 130 -27.06 -20.67 -8.01
C SER A 130 -27.66 -20.93 -6.63
N THR A 131 -26.88 -20.71 -5.57
CA THR A 131 -27.24 -20.92 -4.17
C THR A 131 -26.44 -20.01 -3.25
N THR A 132 -26.94 -19.79 -2.03
CA THR A 132 -26.19 -19.09 -0.97
C THR A 132 -25.18 -20.00 -0.27
N CYS A 133 -25.27 -21.32 -0.46
CA CYS A 133 -24.33 -22.31 0.05
C CYS A 133 -22.91 -22.10 -0.54
N PRO A 134 -21.81 -22.14 0.24
CA PRO A 134 -21.68 -22.62 1.62
C PRO A 134 -21.85 -21.55 2.70
N GLY A 135 -22.58 -20.47 2.42
CA GLY A 135 -22.82 -19.39 3.38
C GLY A 135 -21.51 -18.69 3.76
N ASN A 136 -21.22 -18.66 5.06
CA ASN A 136 -20.11 -17.89 5.63
C ASN A 136 -18.80 -18.68 5.78
N TYR A 137 -18.70 -19.89 5.21
CA TYR A 137 -17.47 -20.67 5.28
C TYR A 137 -16.32 -20.04 4.49
N ASP A 138 -15.21 -19.79 5.17
CA ASP A 138 -13.92 -19.44 4.56
C ASP A 138 -13.19 -20.72 4.13
N LEU A 139 -13.28 -21.05 2.83
CA LEU A 139 -12.59 -22.21 2.26
C LEU A 139 -11.06 -22.09 2.33
N GLY A 140 -10.52 -20.86 2.31
CA GLY A 140 -9.09 -20.63 2.48
C GLY A 140 -8.62 -20.99 3.89
N ARG A 141 -9.44 -20.70 4.91
CA ARG A 141 -9.18 -21.13 6.29
C ARG A 141 -9.21 -22.66 6.41
N ILE A 142 -10.20 -23.33 5.81
CA ILE A 142 -10.27 -24.81 5.78
C ILE A 142 -9.02 -25.38 5.09
N ASP A 143 -8.62 -24.83 3.95
CA ASP A 143 -7.45 -25.28 3.20
C ASP A 143 -6.15 -25.20 4.03
N ARG A 144 -5.88 -24.04 4.64
CA ARG A 144 -4.71 -23.82 5.50
C ARG A 144 -4.67 -24.82 6.66
N MET A 145 -5.77 -24.92 7.41
CA MET A 145 -5.87 -25.84 8.55
C MET A 145 -5.72 -27.30 8.13
N ALA A 146 -6.26 -27.70 6.98
CA ALA A 146 -6.15 -29.07 6.48
C ALA A 146 -4.71 -29.43 6.11
N ARG A 147 -3.97 -28.51 5.47
CA ARG A 147 -2.56 -28.73 5.15
C ARG A 147 -1.67 -28.75 6.39
N GLU A 148 -1.92 -27.87 7.36
CA GLU A 148 -1.26 -27.92 8.67
C GLU A 148 -1.45 -29.27 9.35
N LYS A 149 -2.67 -29.80 9.36
CA LYS A 149 -3.00 -31.13 9.90
C LYS A 149 -2.36 -32.27 9.12
N ALA A 150 -2.18 -32.11 7.80
CA ALA A 150 -1.48 -33.07 6.95
C ALA A 150 0.06 -33.04 7.11
N GLY A 151 0.61 -32.12 7.91
CA GLY A 151 2.06 -31.90 8.01
C GLY A 151 2.66 -31.30 6.72
N GLN A 152 1.81 -30.82 5.81
CA GLN A 152 2.21 -30.11 4.60
C GLN A 152 2.25 -28.62 4.92
N THR A 153 3.44 -28.03 5.07
CA THR A 153 3.56 -26.57 5.01
C THR A 153 3.19 -26.13 3.59
N VAL A 154 2.01 -25.55 3.40
CA VAL A 154 1.67 -24.84 2.16
C VAL A 154 2.65 -23.69 2.03
N GLN A 155 3.51 -23.73 1.02
CA GLN A 155 4.11 -22.48 0.58
C GLN A 155 3.00 -21.64 -0.04
N ARG A 156 2.42 -20.77 0.77
CA ARG A 156 1.71 -19.59 0.29
C ARG A 156 2.66 -18.88 -0.68
N ASP A 157 2.21 -18.55 -1.88
CA ASP A 157 2.98 -17.67 -2.74
C ASP A 157 3.07 -16.31 -2.03
N ARG A 158 4.29 -15.96 -1.60
CA ARG A 158 4.60 -14.74 -0.86
C ARG A 158 5.46 -13.78 -1.68
N THR A 159 5.49 -13.97 -3.00
CA THR A 159 6.34 -13.19 -3.91
C THR A 159 6.07 -11.69 -3.80
N ASP A 160 4.80 -11.28 -3.72
CA ASP A 160 4.43 -9.86 -3.57
C ASP A 160 4.88 -9.27 -2.23
N GLU A 161 4.77 -10.04 -1.14
CA GLU A 161 5.21 -9.61 0.18
C GLU A 161 6.73 -9.47 0.23
N ILE A 162 7.45 -10.40 -0.40
CA ILE A 162 8.91 -10.35 -0.52
C ILE A 162 9.34 -9.15 -1.35
N ASN A 163 8.68 -8.88 -2.47
CA ASN A 163 8.98 -7.73 -3.33
C ASN A 163 8.73 -6.41 -2.61
N TYR A 164 7.61 -6.30 -1.89
CA TYR A 164 7.28 -5.11 -1.12
C TYR A 164 8.27 -4.89 0.04
N LEU A 165 8.61 -5.96 0.77
CA LEU A 165 9.63 -5.92 1.82
C LEU A 165 11.00 -5.48 1.27
N ASN A 166 11.39 -6.00 0.11
CA ASN A 166 12.64 -5.59 -0.55
C ASN A 166 12.64 -4.09 -0.89
N GLY A 167 11.50 -3.54 -1.33
CA GLY A 167 11.33 -2.10 -1.54
C GLY A 167 11.53 -1.28 -0.25
N LEU A 168 10.99 -1.73 0.87
CA LEU A 168 11.20 -1.08 2.18
C LEU A 168 12.67 -1.13 2.60
N TYR A 169 13.34 -2.27 2.41
CA TYR A 169 14.77 -2.44 2.69
C TYR A 169 15.64 -1.48 1.88
N GLN A 170 15.37 -1.35 0.57
CA GLN A 170 16.11 -0.40 -0.28
C GLN A 170 15.88 1.04 0.16
N GLN A 171 14.64 1.41 0.48
CA GLN A 171 14.30 2.77 0.87
C GLN A 171 14.92 3.18 2.22
N ILE A 172 14.93 2.27 3.20
CA ILE A 172 15.27 2.59 4.60
C ILE A 172 16.72 2.21 4.91
N LEU A 173 17.19 1.07 4.39
CA LEU A 173 18.48 0.49 4.73
C LEU A 173 19.52 0.58 3.60
N ASP A 174 19.17 1.11 2.43
CA ASP A 174 20.05 1.22 1.25
C ASP A 174 20.60 -0.14 0.77
N ARG A 175 19.86 -1.24 0.98
CA ARG A 175 20.24 -2.59 0.53
C ARG A 175 19.03 -3.46 0.19
N ASN A 176 19.28 -4.60 -0.45
CA ASN A 176 18.26 -5.62 -0.64
C ASN A 176 18.00 -6.41 0.65
N VAL A 177 16.80 -6.97 0.75
CA VAL A 177 16.43 -7.90 1.82
C VAL A 177 17.17 -9.23 1.66
N ASP A 178 17.58 -9.82 2.78
CA ASP A 178 18.22 -11.15 2.83
C ASP A 178 17.24 -12.25 3.28
N GLU A 179 17.61 -13.51 3.10
CA GLU A 179 16.74 -14.66 3.39
C GLU A 179 16.31 -14.74 4.86
N ASN A 180 17.17 -14.34 5.80
CA ASN A 180 16.85 -14.36 7.22
C ASN A 180 15.80 -13.29 7.55
N ALA A 181 15.97 -12.10 6.99
CA ALA A 181 15.00 -11.01 7.11
C ALA A 181 13.65 -11.39 6.47
N ILE A 182 13.65 -12.02 5.29
CA ILE A 182 12.43 -12.54 4.66
C ILE A 182 11.70 -13.48 5.63
N GLY A 183 12.40 -14.49 6.17
CA GLY A 183 11.80 -15.42 7.13
C GLY A 183 11.23 -14.73 8.38
N HIS A 184 11.98 -13.77 8.93
CA HIS A 184 11.54 -13.01 10.10
C HIS A 184 10.26 -12.22 9.84
N TYR A 185 10.25 -11.36 8.82
CA TYR A 185 9.12 -10.44 8.61
C TYR A 185 7.89 -11.13 8.07
N LEU A 186 8.03 -12.17 7.23
CA LEU A 186 6.88 -12.97 6.83
C LEU A 186 6.22 -13.66 8.03
N SER A 187 7.00 -14.10 9.03
CA SER A 187 6.45 -14.63 10.29
C SER A 187 5.72 -13.56 11.11
N GLN A 188 6.15 -12.29 11.06
CA GLN A 188 5.42 -11.21 11.75
C GLN A 188 4.11 -10.88 11.03
N ILE A 189 4.10 -10.89 9.71
CA ILE A 189 2.86 -10.72 8.91
C ILE A 189 1.87 -11.84 9.25
N ASP A 190 2.34 -13.09 9.37
CA ASP A 190 1.49 -14.22 9.78
C ASP A 190 0.92 -14.04 11.21
N LYS A 191 1.57 -13.22 12.06
CA LYS A 191 1.08 -12.82 13.40
C LYS A 191 0.21 -11.56 13.39
N GLY A 192 -0.14 -11.04 12.22
CA GLY A 192 -1.01 -9.89 12.04
C GLY A 192 -0.30 -8.53 12.02
N TRP A 193 1.03 -8.49 11.85
CA TRP A 193 1.72 -7.23 11.62
C TRP A 193 1.34 -6.61 10.28
N ASN A 194 1.20 -5.29 10.25
CA ASN A 194 1.01 -4.53 9.02
C ASN A 194 2.32 -3.92 8.51
N TRP A 195 2.29 -3.40 7.27
CA TRP A 195 3.47 -2.82 6.62
C TRP A 195 4.02 -1.57 7.32
N ASP A 196 3.18 -0.80 8.01
CA ASP A 196 3.62 0.38 8.74
C ASP A 196 4.44 -0.01 9.98
N GLN A 197 4.03 -1.06 10.68
CA GLN A 197 4.78 -1.63 11.81
C GLN A 197 6.14 -2.18 11.35
N ILE A 198 6.18 -2.85 10.20
CA ILE A 198 7.44 -3.32 9.61
C ILE A 198 8.33 -2.14 9.23
N ARG A 199 7.76 -1.09 8.61
CA ARG A 199 8.48 0.13 8.26
C ARG A 199 9.08 0.79 9.49
N GLU A 200 8.30 0.92 10.56
CA GLU A 200 8.73 1.51 11.82
C GLU A 200 9.84 0.68 12.49
N ASP A 201 9.71 -0.65 12.50
CA ASP A 201 10.73 -1.55 13.03
C ASP A 201 12.05 -1.42 12.27
N LEU A 202 12.01 -1.40 10.94
CA LEU A 202 13.19 -1.19 10.09
C LEU A 202 13.85 0.17 10.36
N ALA A 203 13.06 1.24 10.43
CA ALA A 203 13.58 2.58 10.70
C ALA A 203 14.18 2.71 12.11
N ASN A 204 13.60 2.02 13.08
CA ASN A 204 14.05 2.05 14.48
C ASN A 204 15.19 1.07 14.79
N SER A 205 15.48 0.13 13.88
CA SER A 205 16.60 -0.77 13.96
C SER A 205 17.94 -0.03 14.04
N ALA A 206 18.97 -0.69 14.58
CA ALA A 206 20.31 -0.11 14.64
C ALA A 206 20.86 0.24 13.25
N GLU A 207 20.56 -0.59 12.25
CA GLU A 207 20.95 -0.36 10.86
C GLU A 207 20.21 0.85 10.26
N GLY A 208 18.89 0.93 10.47
CA GLY A 208 18.07 2.06 9.99
C GLY A 208 18.50 3.39 10.57
N LYS A 209 18.78 3.43 11.89
CA LYS A 209 19.32 4.63 12.54
C LYS A 209 20.68 5.03 11.97
N ALA A 210 21.58 4.07 11.77
CA ALA A 210 22.88 4.36 11.18
C ALA A 210 22.78 4.88 9.74
N VAL A 211 21.86 4.36 8.92
CA VAL A 211 21.61 4.85 7.56
C VAL A 211 21.05 6.28 7.59
N ALA A 212 20.07 6.53 8.46
CA ALA A 212 19.48 7.87 8.64
C ALA A 212 20.52 8.89 9.10
N GLU A 213 21.38 8.52 10.05
CA GLU A 213 22.49 9.36 10.52
C GLU A 213 23.47 9.69 9.39
N ARG A 214 23.87 8.70 8.58
CA ARG A 214 24.75 8.94 7.42
C ARG A 214 24.11 9.88 6.41
N ARG A 215 22.82 9.70 6.10
CA ARG A 215 22.07 10.58 5.19
C ARG A 215 21.98 12.01 5.75
N ASN A 216 21.69 12.16 7.04
CA ASN A 216 21.64 13.47 7.70
C ASN A 216 23.01 14.15 7.75
N ALA A 217 24.07 13.41 8.05
CA ALA A 217 25.43 13.94 8.03
C ALA A 217 25.81 14.44 6.63
N ARG A 218 25.54 13.65 5.59
CA ARG A 218 25.75 14.05 4.18
C ARG A 218 24.95 15.28 3.80
N ASN A 219 23.66 15.34 4.17
CA ASN A 219 22.81 16.51 3.90
C ASN A 219 23.30 17.76 4.63
N ASN A 220 23.76 17.61 5.87
CA ASN A 220 24.34 18.71 6.64
C ASN A 220 25.65 19.20 6.03
N GLU A 221 26.50 18.31 5.55
CA GLU A 221 27.74 18.66 4.85
C GLU A 221 27.45 19.39 3.54
N LEU A 222 26.51 18.89 2.74
CA LEU A 222 26.04 19.57 1.52
C LEU A 222 25.50 20.97 1.81
N ARG A 223 24.70 21.11 2.87
CA ARG A 223 24.16 22.41 3.30
C ARG A 223 25.26 23.34 3.80
N ALA A 224 26.22 22.85 4.58
CA ALA A 224 27.34 23.64 5.06
C ALA A 224 28.24 24.11 3.90
N ALA A 225 28.50 23.25 2.91
CA ALA A 225 29.22 23.62 1.70
C ALA A 225 28.48 24.72 0.92
N TYR A 226 27.16 24.55 0.74
CA TYR A 226 26.30 25.57 0.13
C TYR A 226 26.37 26.89 0.90
N ASP A 227 26.15 26.89 2.22
CA ASP A 227 26.18 28.10 3.06
C ASP A 227 27.57 28.78 3.01
N SER A 228 28.65 27.99 2.99
CA SER A 228 30.02 28.52 2.85
C SER A 228 30.22 29.24 1.52
N GLU A 229 29.73 28.68 0.41
CA GLU A 229 29.78 29.35 -0.90
C GLU A 229 28.97 30.65 -0.89
N THR A 230 27.76 30.65 -0.32
CA THR A 230 26.93 31.87 -0.20
C THR A 230 27.69 32.94 0.59
N ASN A 231 28.25 32.59 1.74
CA ASN A 231 28.91 33.53 2.63
C ASN A 231 30.13 34.18 1.95
N GLU A 232 30.85 33.42 1.15
CA GLU A 232 32.03 33.92 0.43
C GLU A 232 31.64 34.84 -0.73
N ILE A 233 30.60 34.52 -1.49
CA ILE A 233 30.05 35.43 -2.51
C ILE A 233 29.56 36.73 -1.86
N GLN A 234 28.79 36.62 -0.78
CA GLN A 234 28.30 37.75 0.00
C GLN A 234 29.44 38.63 0.51
N ARG A 235 30.54 38.03 0.98
CA ARG A 235 31.74 38.74 1.41
C ARG A 235 32.36 39.54 0.25
N LEU A 236 32.53 38.92 -0.92
CA LEU A 236 33.09 39.60 -2.09
C LEU A 236 32.21 40.77 -2.56
N TYR A 237 30.89 40.62 -2.53
CA TYR A 237 29.97 41.73 -2.81
C TYR A 237 30.13 42.87 -1.81
N ARG A 238 30.21 42.59 -0.51
CA ARG A 238 30.43 43.63 0.51
C ARG A 238 31.79 44.29 0.39
N GLU A 239 32.85 43.53 0.11
CA GLU A 239 34.21 44.07 -0.02
C GLU A 239 34.40 44.91 -1.28
N VAL A 240 33.77 44.53 -2.40
CA VAL A 240 33.95 45.20 -3.70
C VAL A 240 32.88 46.26 -3.96
N LEU A 241 31.61 45.94 -3.73
CA LEU A 241 30.45 46.77 -4.07
C LEU A 241 29.78 47.42 -2.85
N GLU A 242 30.25 47.15 -1.62
CA GLU A 242 29.73 47.72 -0.37
C GLU A 242 28.23 47.48 -0.14
N ARG A 243 27.71 46.37 -0.68
CA ARG A 243 26.34 45.89 -0.45
C ARG A 243 26.31 44.38 -0.35
N ASP A 244 25.18 43.85 0.11
CA ASP A 244 24.92 42.41 0.02
C ASP A 244 24.56 41.99 -1.41
N ALA A 245 24.92 40.75 -1.74
CA ALA A 245 24.48 40.09 -2.96
C ALA A 245 22.98 39.75 -2.86
N ASP A 246 22.26 39.92 -3.97
CA ASP A 246 20.91 39.36 -4.12
C ASP A 246 20.97 37.87 -4.51
N GLU A 247 19.81 37.20 -4.48
CA GLU A 247 19.69 35.77 -4.80
C GLU A 247 20.19 35.43 -6.21
N GLY A 248 19.96 36.33 -7.18
CA GLY A 248 20.41 36.17 -8.56
C GLY A 248 21.93 36.27 -8.70
N GLY A 249 22.56 37.21 -7.99
CA GLY A 249 24.02 37.35 -7.94
C GLY A 249 24.71 36.15 -7.29
N ILE A 250 24.13 35.62 -6.21
CA ILE A 250 24.64 34.41 -5.55
C ILE A 250 24.57 33.21 -6.51
N GLU A 251 23.43 32.99 -7.15
CA GLU A 251 23.26 31.84 -8.06
C GLU A 251 24.14 31.98 -9.31
N HIS A 252 24.30 33.20 -9.83
CA HIS A 252 25.20 33.48 -10.95
C HIS A 252 26.64 33.04 -10.63
N TYR A 253 27.23 33.56 -9.57
CA TYR A 253 28.64 33.28 -9.28
C TYR A 253 28.87 31.86 -8.77
N ARG A 254 27.89 31.22 -8.12
CA ARG A 254 27.94 29.78 -7.85
C ARG A 254 28.10 28.95 -9.11
N ASN A 255 27.31 29.23 -10.14
CA ASN A 255 27.41 28.50 -11.40
C ASN A 255 28.78 28.73 -12.06
N GLN A 256 29.34 29.94 -11.95
CA GLN A 256 30.70 30.22 -12.43
C GLN A 256 31.76 29.41 -11.66
N ILE A 257 31.65 29.29 -10.34
CA ILE A 257 32.57 28.49 -9.51
C ILE A 257 32.47 27.00 -9.84
N ARG A 258 31.25 26.49 -10.07
CA ARG A 258 31.04 25.11 -10.56
C ARG A 258 31.67 24.88 -11.94
N ASN A 259 31.74 25.92 -12.76
CA ASN A 259 32.43 25.93 -14.05
C ASN A 259 33.95 26.21 -13.93
N GLY A 260 34.50 26.15 -12.72
CA GLY A 260 35.95 26.23 -12.46
C GLY A 260 36.48 27.64 -12.18
N TRP A 261 35.63 28.65 -11.98
CA TRP A 261 36.09 29.97 -11.58
C TRP A 261 36.67 29.94 -10.16
N SER A 262 37.78 30.66 -9.98
CA SER A 262 38.32 30.93 -8.64
C SER A 262 37.62 32.13 -8.00
N TRP A 263 37.66 32.21 -6.67
CA TRP A 263 37.18 33.38 -5.92
C TRP A 263 37.83 34.70 -6.38
N GLY A 264 39.09 34.66 -6.80
CA GLY A 264 39.78 35.82 -7.37
C GLY A 264 39.16 36.30 -8.69
N MET A 265 38.75 35.37 -9.55
CA MET A 265 38.05 35.70 -10.80
C MET A 265 36.69 36.35 -10.54
N VAL A 266 35.96 35.87 -9.52
CA VAL A 266 34.69 36.50 -9.09
C VAL A 266 34.93 37.93 -8.60
N ALA A 267 35.93 38.15 -7.74
CA ALA A 267 36.27 39.48 -7.24
C ALA A 267 36.68 40.44 -8.37
N ASP A 268 37.47 39.97 -9.34
CA ASP A 268 37.91 40.76 -10.49
C ASP A 268 36.75 41.10 -11.43
N ASP A 269 35.81 40.18 -11.62
CA ASP A 269 34.60 40.41 -12.40
C ASP A 269 33.72 41.48 -11.75
N LEU A 270 33.49 41.39 -10.43
CA LEU A 270 32.78 42.41 -9.66
C LEU A 270 33.44 43.80 -9.78
N ARG A 271 34.78 43.90 -9.72
CA ARG A 271 35.50 45.18 -9.89
C ARG A 271 35.40 45.76 -11.29
N ARG A 272 35.16 44.92 -12.32
CA ARG A 272 35.00 45.35 -13.71
C ARG A 272 33.57 45.71 -14.05
N SER A 273 32.61 45.35 -13.19
CA SER A 273 31.20 45.66 -13.36
C SER A 273 30.95 47.16 -13.47
N ASP A 274 29.87 47.53 -14.17
CA ASP A 274 29.46 48.92 -14.27
C ASP A 274 29.00 49.49 -12.92
N GLU A 275 28.49 48.62 -12.05
CA GLU A 275 28.12 48.96 -10.68
C GLU A 275 29.32 49.44 -9.86
N TYR A 276 30.46 48.73 -9.93
CA TYR A 276 31.68 49.17 -9.26
C TYR A 276 32.17 50.53 -9.77
N LYS A 277 32.13 50.74 -11.10
CA LYS A 277 32.51 52.03 -11.71
C LYS A 277 31.64 53.17 -11.18
N GLU A 278 30.34 52.93 -11.02
CA GLU A 278 29.42 53.92 -10.46
C GLU A 278 29.70 54.21 -8.98
N LEU A 279 29.94 53.18 -8.17
CA LEU A 279 30.33 53.35 -6.76
C LEU A 279 31.58 54.24 -6.62
N GLN A 280 32.59 54.02 -7.46
CA GLN A 280 33.81 54.84 -7.47
C GLN A 280 33.54 56.29 -7.94
N ARG A 281 32.61 56.50 -8.88
CA ARG A 281 32.21 57.86 -9.29
C ARG A 281 31.55 58.63 -8.15
N ILE A 282 30.63 57.99 -7.42
CA ILE A 282 29.94 58.60 -6.28
C ILE A 282 30.94 58.99 -5.19
N LYS A 283 31.87 58.10 -4.84
CA LYS A 283 32.90 58.35 -3.81
C LYS A 283 33.88 59.47 -4.17
N ASN A 284 34.19 59.64 -5.44
CA ASN A 284 35.14 60.65 -5.91
C ASN A 284 34.49 62.02 -6.21
N THR A 285 33.18 62.17 -5.98
CA THR A 285 32.48 63.45 -6.09
C THR A 285 32.53 64.16 -4.73
N PRO A 286 33.12 65.37 -4.60
CA PRO A 286 33.19 66.09 -3.32
C PRO A 286 31.78 66.48 -2.84
N THR A 287 31.50 66.25 -1.56
CA THR A 287 30.27 66.73 -0.91
C THR A 287 30.22 68.26 -1.00
N PRO A 288 29.12 68.88 -1.50
CA PRO A 288 29.03 70.33 -1.49
C PRO A 288 28.96 70.84 -0.05
N GLU A 289 29.82 71.80 0.26
CA GLU A 289 29.87 72.53 1.52
C GLU A 289 28.57 73.34 1.68
N ILE A 290 27.73 72.97 2.64
CA ILE A 290 26.48 73.69 2.94
C ILE A 290 26.86 75.04 3.58
N GLN A 291 26.88 76.11 2.79
CA GLN A 291 26.85 77.47 3.33
C GLN A 291 25.45 77.75 3.89
N HIS A 292 25.40 78.01 5.20
CA HIS A 292 24.22 78.55 5.88
C HIS A 292 23.84 79.89 5.23
N VAL A 293 22.66 79.98 4.61
CA VAL A 293 22.00 81.24 4.31
C VAL A 293 20.62 81.20 4.95
N GLU A 294 20.38 82.21 5.77
CA GLU A 294 19.22 82.47 6.62
C GLU A 294 17.94 82.67 5.78
N PRO A 295 16.73 82.31 6.26
CA PRO A 295 15.52 82.30 5.44
C PRO A 295 14.81 83.65 5.43
N GLU A 296 14.33 84.10 4.26
CA GLU A 296 13.30 85.14 4.13
C GLU A 296 11.95 84.55 3.66
N PRO A 297 10.79 85.16 4.02
CA PRO A 297 9.47 84.53 4.04
C PRO A 297 8.59 85.00 2.83
N PRO A 298 7.30 84.61 2.68
CA PRO A 298 6.77 83.99 1.46
C PRO A 298 5.86 84.89 0.61
N THR A 299 5.59 84.48 -0.63
CA THR A 299 4.41 84.92 -1.39
C THR A 299 3.68 83.74 -2.06
N GLU A 300 2.37 83.75 -1.87
CA GLU A 300 1.33 82.80 -2.28
C GLU A 300 0.55 83.39 -3.50
N PRO A 301 -0.57 82.82 -3.99
CA PRO A 301 -0.71 81.84 -5.09
C PRO A 301 -1.51 82.35 -6.31
N GLU A 302 -1.54 81.61 -7.43
CA GLU A 302 -2.57 81.71 -8.51
C GLU A 302 -2.57 80.37 -9.31
N GLU A 303 -3.55 79.47 -9.17
CA GLU A 303 -4.92 79.35 -9.73
C GLU A 303 -5.03 78.41 -10.97
N LYS A 304 -6.00 77.49 -10.90
CA LYS A 304 -6.40 76.49 -11.92
C LYS A 304 -7.42 77.06 -12.92
N PRO A 305 -7.56 76.48 -14.12
CA PRO A 305 -8.86 75.87 -14.50
C PRO A 305 -8.73 74.51 -15.25
N GLN A 306 -9.40 73.43 -14.84
CA GLN A 306 -10.76 72.92 -15.21
C GLN A 306 -10.85 71.96 -16.44
N GLU A 307 -10.92 70.67 -16.09
CA GLU A 307 -11.68 69.49 -16.58
C GLU A 307 -12.55 69.50 -17.87
N ARG A 308 -12.44 68.41 -18.67
CA ARG A 308 -13.62 67.74 -19.28
C ARG A 308 -13.37 66.24 -19.53
N ALA A 309 -14.41 65.45 -19.25
CA ALA A 309 -14.44 63.99 -19.08
C ALA A 309 -14.59 63.15 -20.37
N ALA A 310 -14.17 61.88 -20.29
CA ALA A 310 -14.76 60.70 -20.95
C ALA A 310 -14.18 59.44 -20.25
N GLU A 311 -14.93 58.76 -19.39
CA GLU A 311 -15.77 57.58 -19.68
C GLU A 311 -14.99 56.24 -19.60
N ALA A 312 -15.37 55.42 -18.61
CA ALA A 312 -14.77 54.13 -18.29
C ALA A 312 -15.18 53.04 -19.29
N PRO A 313 -14.33 52.01 -19.48
CA PRO A 313 -14.87 50.66 -19.34
C PRO A 313 -13.98 49.70 -18.54
N GLN A 314 -14.62 49.12 -17.51
CA GLN A 314 -14.66 47.71 -17.11
C GLN A 314 -13.35 46.89 -17.06
N GLU A 315 -13.03 46.49 -15.83
CA GLU A 315 -12.05 45.44 -15.49
C GLU A 315 -12.38 44.09 -16.15
N ALA A 316 -11.34 43.50 -16.74
CA ALA A 316 -11.24 42.06 -16.97
C ALA A 316 -10.07 41.51 -16.14
N PRO A 317 -10.18 40.33 -15.50
CA PRO A 317 -9.16 39.83 -14.60
C PRO A 317 -7.92 39.39 -15.41
N LYS A 318 -6.76 39.94 -15.08
CA LYS A 318 -5.47 39.45 -15.58
C LYS A 318 -5.10 38.17 -14.82
N ALA A 319 -4.83 37.12 -15.59
CA ALA A 319 -4.29 35.86 -15.09
C ALA A 319 -2.96 36.10 -14.37
N GLU A 320 -2.88 35.66 -13.12
CA GLU A 320 -1.64 35.54 -12.38
C GLU A 320 -0.92 34.26 -12.84
N ASP A 321 0.16 34.42 -13.59
CA ASP A 321 1.06 33.34 -13.92
C ASP A 321 1.97 33.08 -12.72
N THR A 322 1.47 32.30 -11.75
CA THR A 322 2.23 31.81 -10.59
C THR A 322 2.60 30.35 -10.82
N THR A 323 3.56 30.13 -11.72
CA THR A 323 4.21 28.82 -11.83
C THR A 323 5.30 28.73 -10.76
N THR A 324 4.89 28.62 -9.49
CA THR A 324 5.79 28.22 -8.41
C THR A 324 5.95 26.70 -8.43
N ILE A 325 7.15 26.20 -8.16
CA ILE A 325 7.50 24.76 -8.08
C ILE A 325 6.51 23.93 -7.24
N LEU A 326 5.89 24.55 -6.23
CA LEU A 326 4.84 23.95 -5.41
C LEU A 326 3.54 23.65 -6.18
N GLY A 327 3.20 24.46 -7.18
CA GLY A 327 2.04 24.26 -8.06
C GLY A 327 2.23 23.10 -9.04
N ASP A 328 3.47 22.85 -9.47
CA ASP A 328 3.80 21.72 -10.33
C ASP A 328 3.85 20.39 -9.53
N ILE A 329 4.36 20.42 -8.30
CA ILE A 329 4.31 19.25 -7.39
C ILE A 329 2.86 18.86 -7.09
N ARG A 330 1.97 19.84 -6.87
CA ARG A 330 0.55 19.58 -6.61
C ARG A 330 -0.16 18.99 -7.83
N ARG A 331 0.21 19.41 -9.05
CA ARG A 331 -0.32 18.86 -10.31
C ARG A 331 0.14 17.43 -10.55
N ILE A 332 1.40 17.12 -10.25
CA ILE A 332 1.97 15.77 -10.38
C ILE A 332 1.32 14.80 -9.38
N LEU A 333 1.12 15.23 -8.13
CA LEU A 333 0.44 14.42 -7.11
C LEU A 333 -1.03 14.15 -7.47
N GLN A 334 -1.73 15.13 -8.04
CA GLN A 334 -3.12 14.95 -8.49
C GLN A 334 -3.21 13.98 -9.67
N ALA A 335 -2.30 14.06 -10.64
CA ALA A 335 -2.27 13.15 -11.79
C ALA A 335 -1.97 11.68 -11.41
N ILE A 336 -1.24 11.44 -10.31
CA ILE A 336 -0.98 10.09 -9.80
C ILE A 336 -2.21 9.54 -9.05
N LEU A 337 -2.94 10.38 -8.32
CA LEU A 337 -4.17 10.00 -7.62
C LEU A 337 -5.28 9.60 -8.60
N ASP A 338 -5.44 10.34 -9.70
CA ASP A 338 -6.47 10.08 -10.72
C ASP A 338 -6.17 8.83 -11.58
N ALA A 339 -4.94 8.29 -11.51
CA ALA A 339 -4.53 7.08 -12.24
C ALA A 339 -4.72 5.77 -11.43
N ILE A 340 -5.11 5.87 -10.16
CA ILE A 340 -5.24 4.73 -9.22
C ILE A 340 -6.72 4.47 -8.82
N THR A 341 -7.65 5.34 -9.22
CA THR A 341 -9.10 5.13 -9.15
C THR A 341 -9.68 4.83 -10.52
#